data_AF-A0A914A041-F1
#
_entry.id   AF-A0A914A041-F1
#
_cell.length_a   1.000
_cell.length_b   1.000
_cell.length_c   1.000
_cell.angle_alpha   90.00
_cell.angle_beta   90.00
_cell.angle_gamma   90.00
#
_symmetry.space_group_name_H-M   'P 1'
#
loop_
_entity.id
_entity.type
_entity.pdbx_description
1 polymer ?
#
loop_
_entity_poly.entity_id
_entity_poly.type
_entity_poly.pdbx_seq_one_letter_code
_entity_poly.pdbx_strand_id
1 'polypeptide(L)'
;METVRRSFEGRGIPEAATNIIMSSWRQSTQKQYSGFIERWIDFCSKRATNPMHTNAVHIVTYLTELFNVGLSYNSLNVARSALSSFVVLEGDSAVGNHPLISRFLKGAYTQRPPAPRYSSIWDVQVVFDYLHRLSPAGTLSLKDLTLKLAMLIGYSTEKKDSAQTTSGHGAA
;
A
#
# COMPACT_ATOMS: atom_id res chain seq x y z
N MET A 1 3.52 1.63 -17.34
CA MET A 1 3.64 0.15 -17.38
C MET A 1 4.41 -0.37 -18.60
N GLU A 2 4.54 0.41 -19.68
CA GLU A 2 5.27 0.03 -20.90
C GLU A 2 6.73 -0.40 -20.63
N THR A 3 7.42 0.31 -19.73
CA THR A 3 8.79 -0.04 -19.29
C THR A 3 8.88 -1.45 -18.71
N VAL A 4 7.88 -1.88 -17.95
CA VAL A 4 7.83 -3.24 -17.36
C VAL A 4 7.66 -4.27 -18.45
N ARG A 5 6.76 -4.02 -19.41
CA ARG A 5 6.56 -4.87 -20.58
C ARG A 5 7.86 -5.05 -21.37
N ARG A 6 8.53 -3.94 -21.71
CA ARG A 6 9.82 -3.96 -22.42
C ARG A 6 10.91 -4.71 -21.66
N SER A 7 10.90 -4.64 -20.31
CA SER A 7 11.83 -5.42 -19.49
C SER A 7 11.63 -6.92 -19.68
N PHE A 8 10.38 -7.40 -19.72
CA PHE A 8 10.07 -8.81 -19.95
C PHE A 8 10.41 -9.25 -21.38
N GLU A 9 10.08 -8.45 -22.37
CA GLU A 9 10.43 -8.71 -23.78
C GLU A 9 11.95 -8.74 -23.97
N GLY A 10 12.68 -7.82 -23.35
CA GLY A 10 14.15 -7.80 -23.36
C GLY A 10 14.81 -9.00 -22.69
N ARG A 11 14.08 -9.74 -21.83
CA ARG A 11 14.51 -11.02 -21.25
C ARG A 11 14.15 -12.23 -22.13
N GLY A 12 13.56 -12.00 -23.31
CA GLY A 12 13.16 -13.05 -24.24
C GLY A 12 11.84 -13.74 -23.87
N ILE A 13 11.01 -13.14 -23.00
CA ILE A 13 9.71 -13.71 -22.65
C ILE A 13 8.74 -13.53 -23.84
N PRO A 14 8.08 -14.60 -24.33
CA PRO A 14 7.15 -14.51 -25.44
C PRO A 14 5.99 -13.56 -25.16
N GLU A 15 5.52 -12.85 -26.20
CA GLU A 15 4.45 -11.84 -26.07
C GLU A 15 3.19 -12.37 -25.37
N ALA A 16 2.77 -13.59 -25.70
CA ALA A 16 1.61 -14.24 -25.06
C ALA A 16 1.80 -14.39 -23.54
N ALA A 17 2.99 -14.79 -23.10
CA ALA A 17 3.33 -14.91 -21.67
C ALA A 17 3.43 -13.52 -21.02
N THR A 18 4.04 -12.54 -21.70
CA THR A 18 4.11 -11.16 -21.23
C THR A 18 2.72 -10.57 -21.01
N ASN A 19 1.77 -10.80 -21.91
CA ASN A 19 0.39 -10.33 -21.75
C ASN A 19 -0.30 -10.94 -20.52
N ILE A 20 -0.07 -12.23 -20.25
CA ILE A 20 -0.58 -12.89 -19.03
C ILE A 20 0.08 -12.27 -17.78
N ILE A 21 1.40 -12.12 -17.75
CA ILE A 21 2.12 -11.52 -16.61
C ILE A 21 1.62 -10.10 -16.35
N MET A 22 1.45 -9.28 -17.40
CA MET A 22 0.96 -7.91 -17.29
C MET A 22 -0.47 -7.83 -16.75
N SER A 23 -1.27 -8.89 -16.89
CA SER A 23 -2.64 -8.96 -16.32
C SER A 23 -2.67 -9.18 -14.80
N SER A 24 -1.53 -9.55 -14.19
CA SER A 24 -1.44 -9.78 -12.74
C SER A 24 -1.68 -8.51 -11.90
N TRP A 25 -1.48 -7.33 -12.48
CA TRP A 25 -1.77 -6.06 -11.82
C TRP A 25 -3.12 -5.49 -12.25
N ARG A 26 -3.96 -5.15 -11.27
CA ARG A 26 -5.18 -4.36 -11.51
C ARG A 26 -4.85 -3.00 -12.12
N GLN A 27 -5.77 -2.44 -12.90
CA GLN A 27 -5.58 -1.14 -13.57
C GLN A 27 -5.24 0.00 -12.60
N SER A 28 -5.81 -0.02 -11.38
CA SER A 28 -5.48 0.94 -10.33
C SER A 28 -4.02 0.85 -9.88
N THR A 29 -3.49 -0.37 -9.71
CA THR A 29 -2.09 -0.62 -9.35
C THR A 29 -1.16 -0.21 -10.49
N GLN A 30 -1.53 -0.51 -11.74
CA GLN A 30 -0.76 -0.11 -12.92
C GLN A 30 -0.59 1.42 -13.01
N LYS A 31 -1.65 2.19 -12.72
CA LYS A 31 -1.59 3.66 -12.67
C LYS A 31 -0.64 4.16 -11.59
N GLN A 32 -0.74 3.59 -10.38
CA GLN A 32 0.15 3.95 -9.27
C GLN A 32 1.62 3.65 -9.60
N TYR A 33 1.89 2.47 -10.15
CA TYR A 33 3.26 2.06 -10.51
C TYR A 33 3.83 2.94 -11.61
N SER A 34 3.04 3.28 -12.64
CA SER A 34 3.52 4.05 -13.79
C SER A 34 4.14 5.39 -13.38
N GLY A 35 3.52 6.12 -12.47
CA GLY A 35 4.09 7.40 -11.99
C GLY A 35 5.43 7.25 -11.27
N PHE A 36 5.64 6.18 -10.50
CA PHE A 36 6.93 5.91 -9.84
C PHE A 36 7.99 5.37 -10.82
N ILE A 37 7.57 4.61 -11.82
CA ILE A 37 8.44 4.08 -12.87
C ILE A 37 8.97 5.23 -13.73
N GLU A 38 8.12 6.17 -14.13
CA GLU A 38 8.52 7.35 -14.92
C GLU A 38 9.54 8.20 -14.15
N ARG A 39 9.29 8.48 -12.87
CA ARG A 39 10.24 9.19 -12.00
C ARG A 39 11.56 8.45 -11.85
N TRP A 40 11.55 7.13 -11.77
CA TRP A 40 12.76 6.32 -11.73
C TRP A 40 13.55 6.40 -13.04
N ILE A 41 12.88 6.35 -14.19
CA ILE A 41 13.54 6.48 -15.50
C ILE A 41 14.20 7.86 -15.63
N ASP A 42 13.51 8.93 -15.23
CA ASP A 42 14.05 10.30 -15.22
C ASP A 42 15.25 10.43 -14.26
N PHE A 43 15.17 9.82 -13.08
CA PHE A 43 16.29 9.76 -12.16
C PHE A 43 17.49 9.01 -12.74
N CYS A 44 17.27 7.88 -13.43
CA CYS A 44 18.32 7.12 -14.09
C CYS A 44 18.95 7.85 -15.28
N SER A 45 18.14 8.56 -16.07
CA SER A 45 18.61 9.29 -17.25
C SER A 45 19.55 10.44 -16.86
N LYS A 46 19.21 11.18 -15.80
CA LYS A 46 20.05 12.25 -15.23
C LYS A 46 21.41 11.75 -14.73
N ARG A 47 21.50 10.47 -14.36
CA ARG A 47 22.72 9.85 -13.81
C ARG A 47 23.43 8.93 -14.80
N ALA A 48 22.97 8.88 -16.05
CA ALA A 48 23.50 8.00 -17.11
C ALA A 48 23.61 6.53 -16.67
N THR A 49 22.56 6.01 -16.02
CA THR A 49 22.51 4.62 -15.52
C THR A 49 21.40 3.83 -16.16
N ASN A 50 21.58 2.50 -16.19
CA ASN A 50 20.57 1.61 -16.74
C ASN A 50 19.39 1.47 -15.76
N PRO A 51 18.15 1.80 -16.15
CA PRO A 51 16.99 1.70 -15.27
C PRO A 51 16.55 0.26 -15.00
N MET A 52 17.02 -0.72 -15.79
CA MET A 52 16.67 -2.14 -15.67
C MET A 52 17.68 -2.93 -14.84
N HIS A 53 18.95 -2.52 -14.87
CA HIS A 53 20.07 -3.19 -14.23
C HIS A 53 20.81 -2.18 -13.37
N THR A 54 20.73 -2.35 -12.05
CA THR A 54 21.27 -1.38 -11.10
C THR A 54 21.72 -2.08 -9.83
N ASN A 55 22.23 -1.32 -8.86
CA ASN A 55 22.59 -1.84 -7.55
C ASN A 55 21.68 -1.27 -6.45
N ALA A 56 21.73 -1.90 -5.27
CA ALA A 56 20.89 -1.50 -4.16
C ALA A 56 21.19 -0.08 -3.64
N VAL A 57 22.43 0.38 -3.74
CA VAL A 57 22.81 1.75 -3.35
C VAL A 57 22.05 2.75 -4.20
N HIS A 58 21.95 2.51 -5.51
CA HIS A 58 21.27 3.43 -6.40
C HIS A 58 19.76 3.52 -6.12
N ILE A 59 19.12 2.39 -5.82
CA ILE A 59 17.72 2.36 -5.41
C ILE A 59 17.51 3.14 -4.11
N VAL A 60 18.39 2.97 -3.12
CA VAL A 60 18.31 3.71 -1.85
C VAL A 60 18.50 5.20 -2.07
N THR A 61 19.41 5.62 -2.95
CA THR A 61 19.58 7.05 -3.32
C THR A 61 18.29 7.62 -3.91
N TYR A 62 17.64 6.91 -4.82
CA TYR A 62 16.34 7.33 -5.37
C TYR A 62 15.24 7.42 -4.29
N LEU A 63 15.12 6.39 -3.45
CA LEU A 63 14.13 6.41 -2.36
C LEU A 63 14.39 7.54 -1.35
N THR A 64 15.66 7.93 -1.18
CA THR A 64 16.06 9.08 -0.35
C THR A 64 15.58 10.40 -0.96
N GLU A 65 15.73 10.60 -2.27
CA GLU A 65 15.19 11.78 -2.95
C GLU A 65 13.66 11.87 -2.79
N LEU A 66 12.96 10.75 -2.95
CA LEU A 66 11.52 10.70 -2.71
C LEU A 66 11.15 11.03 -1.24
N PHE A 67 11.89 10.52 -0.27
CA PHE A 67 11.66 10.79 1.14
C PHE A 67 11.84 12.27 1.49
N ASN A 68 12.89 12.89 0.94
CA ASN A 68 13.25 14.29 1.15
C ASN A 68 12.22 15.25 0.53
N VAL A 69 11.57 14.86 -0.59
CA VAL A 69 10.44 15.60 -1.17
C VAL A 69 9.15 15.48 -0.33
N GLY A 70 9.16 14.67 0.74
CA GLY A 70 8.04 14.60 1.69
C GLY A 70 7.12 13.40 1.48
N LEU A 71 7.47 12.43 0.64
CA LEU A 71 6.62 11.26 0.42
C LEU A 71 6.48 10.41 1.69
N SER A 72 5.29 9.84 1.88
CA SER A 72 4.99 8.94 3.01
C SER A 72 5.68 7.58 2.86
N TYR A 73 5.82 6.85 3.98
CA TYR A 73 6.27 5.46 3.95
C TYR A 73 5.47 4.59 2.95
N ASN A 74 4.15 4.74 2.91
CA ASN A 74 3.30 3.97 1.99
C ASN A 74 3.65 4.27 0.53
N SER A 75 3.87 5.54 0.20
CA SER A 75 4.29 5.96 -1.14
C SER A 75 5.66 5.38 -1.52
N LEU A 76 6.63 5.40 -0.60
CA LEU A 76 7.94 4.78 -0.81
C LEU A 76 7.84 3.27 -1.00
N ASN A 77 6.95 2.61 -0.26
CA ASN A 77 6.72 1.18 -0.39
C ASN A 77 6.09 0.82 -1.74
N VAL A 78 5.20 1.66 -2.27
CA VAL A 78 4.66 1.53 -3.64
C VAL A 78 5.79 1.71 -4.66
N ALA A 79 6.66 2.71 -4.50
CA ALA A 79 7.82 2.91 -5.36
C ALA A 79 8.72 1.67 -5.37
N ARG A 80 9.10 1.14 -4.19
CA ARG A 80 9.87 -0.11 -4.07
C ARG A 80 9.21 -1.26 -4.81
N SER A 81 7.90 -1.45 -4.61
CA SER A 81 7.16 -2.55 -5.23
C SER A 81 7.10 -2.40 -6.75
N ALA A 82 6.95 -1.18 -7.26
CA ALA A 82 6.99 -0.89 -8.69
C ALA A 82 8.36 -1.24 -9.28
N LEU A 83 9.46 -0.85 -8.64
CA LEU A 83 10.81 -1.20 -9.10
C LEU A 83 11.07 -2.70 -9.03
N SER A 84 10.59 -3.38 -7.99
CA SER A 84 10.73 -4.83 -7.86
C SER A 84 10.03 -5.64 -8.97
N SER A 85 9.15 -5.02 -9.76
CA SER A 85 8.47 -5.71 -10.87
C SER A 85 9.33 -5.90 -12.12
N PHE A 86 10.39 -5.09 -12.30
CA PHE A 86 11.15 -5.08 -13.56
C PHE A 86 12.65 -4.85 -13.40
N VAL A 87 13.10 -4.27 -12.28
CA VAL A 87 14.51 -4.00 -12.02
C VAL A 87 15.21 -5.27 -11.54
N VAL A 88 16.38 -5.54 -12.11
CA VAL A 88 17.31 -6.58 -11.69
C VAL A 88 18.46 -5.92 -10.92
N LEU A 89 18.77 -6.43 -9.73
CA LEU A 89 19.91 -5.97 -8.96
C LEU A 89 21.17 -6.77 -9.31
N GLU A 90 22.33 -6.12 -9.21
CA GLU A 90 23.62 -6.80 -9.16
C GLU A 90 23.62 -7.87 -8.04
N GLY A 91 23.86 -9.13 -8.39
CA GLY A 91 23.80 -10.26 -7.46
C GLY A 91 22.45 -10.97 -7.33
N ASP A 92 21.57 -10.85 -8.34
CA ASP A 92 20.31 -11.62 -8.50
C ASP A 92 19.32 -11.53 -7.31
N SER A 93 19.44 -10.50 -6.48
CA SER A 93 18.49 -10.24 -5.41
C SER A 93 17.32 -9.40 -5.90
N ALA A 94 16.08 -9.78 -5.55
CA ALA A 94 14.91 -8.95 -5.84
C ALA A 94 14.95 -7.64 -5.02
N VAL A 95 14.59 -6.52 -5.64
CA VAL A 95 14.52 -5.18 -4.99
C VAL A 95 13.68 -5.23 -3.70
N GLY A 96 12.54 -5.92 -3.73
CA GLY A 96 11.65 -6.07 -2.57
C GLY A 96 12.29 -6.78 -1.36
N ASN A 97 13.24 -7.69 -1.61
CA ASN A 97 13.84 -8.57 -0.60
C ASN A 97 15.28 -8.16 -0.22
N HIS A 98 15.84 -7.15 -0.87
CA HIS A 98 17.23 -6.75 -0.61
C HIS A 98 17.39 -6.15 0.80
N PRO A 99 18.30 -6.67 1.65
CA PRO A 99 18.43 -6.27 3.07
C PRO A 99 18.60 -4.75 3.28
N LEU A 100 19.44 -4.11 2.45
CA LEU A 100 19.68 -2.66 2.53
C LEU A 100 18.41 -1.84 2.27
N ILE A 101 17.60 -2.23 1.28
CA ILE A 101 16.38 -1.52 0.88
C ILE A 101 15.31 -1.70 1.96
N SER A 102 15.19 -2.91 2.50
CA SER A 102 14.31 -3.20 3.64
C SER A 102 14.70 -2.40 4.88
N ARG A 103 16.01 -2.28 5.18
CA ARG A 103 16.50 -1.46 6.29
C ARG A 103 16.20 0.03 6.09
N PHE A 104 16.37 0.54 4.86
CA PHE A 104 16.03 1.91 4.51
C PHE A 104 14.54 2.20 4.77
N LEU A 105 13.63 1.37 4.26
CA LEU A 105 12.19 1.54 4.48
C LEU A 105 11.80 1.49 5.96
N LYS A 106 12.44 0.63 6.75
CA LYS A 106 12.26 0.60 8.21
C LYS A 106 12.69 1.93 8.85
N GLY A 107 13.79 2.52 8.39
CA GLY A 107 14.22 3.86 8.79
C GLY A 107 13.21 4.94 8.45
N ALA A 108 12.70 4.94 7.21
CA ALA A 108 11.68 5.89 6.76
C ALA A 108 10.38 5.78 7.58
N TYR A 109 9.94 4.55 7.90
CA TYR A 109 8.79 4.31 8.78
C TYR A 109 9.01 4.88 10.18
N THR A 110 10.21 4.70 10.74
CA THR A 110 10.54 5.16 12.09
C THR A 110 10.60 6.69 12.15
N GLN A 111 11.16 7.34 11.13
CA GLN A 111 11.26 8.80 11.07
C GLN A 111 9.91 9.47 10.75
N ARG A 112 9.09 8.85 9.91
CA ARG A 112 7.79 9.37 9.47
C ARG A 112 6.75 8.25 9.49
N PRO A 113 6.22 7.91 10.68
CA PRO A 113 5.19 6.89 10.78
C PRO A 113 3.93 7.31 10.02
N PRO A 114 3.22 6.39 9.36
CA PRO A 114 1.92 6.67 8.78
C PRO A 114 0.96 7.17 9.86
N ALA A 115 0.23 8.25 9.58
CA ALA A 115 -0.83 8.69 10.47
C ALA A 115 -1.88 7.56 10.60
N PRO A 116 -2.43 7.34 11.80
CA PRO A 116 -3.53 6.39 11.97
C PRO A 116 -4.70 6.83 11.08
N ARG A 117 -5.37 5.84 10.46
CA ARG A 117 -6.51 6.09 9.55
C ARG A 117 -7.67 6.78 10.26
N TYR A 118 -7.79 6.57 11.57
CA TYR A 118 -8.81 7.16 12.43
C TYR A 118 -8.11 7.92 13.56
N SER A 119 -8.53 9.17 13.79
CA SER A 119 -8.01 10.02 14.86
C SER A 119 -8.54 9.59 16.23
N SER A 120 -9.71 8.98 16.28
CA SER A 120 -10.33 8.44 17.47
C SER A 120 -11.23 7.26 17.12
N ILE A 121 -11.40 6.36 18.09
CA ILE A 121 -12.45 5.35 18.09
C ILE A 121 -13.59 5.99 18.90
N TRP A 122 -14.79 6.07 18.34
CA TRP A 122 -15.95 6.58 19.07
C TRP A 122 -16.44 5.54 20.08
N ASP A 123 -16.97 6.00 21.21
CA ASP A 123 -17.51 5.10 22.23
C ASP A 123 -18.85 4.51 21.76
N VAL A 124 -18.85 3.19 21.57
CA VAL A 124 -20.01 2.45 21.08
C VAL A 124 -21.17 2.49 22.07
N GLN A 125 -20.88 2.61 23.37
CA GLN A 125 -21.91 2.69 24.41
C GLN A 125 -22.76 3.94 24.26
N VAL A 126 -22.15 5.09 23.94
CA VAL A 126 -22.89 6.35 23.73
C VAL A 126 -23.91 6.22 22.60
N VAL A 127 -23.56 5.51 21.53
CA VAL A 127 -24.48 5.26 20.42
C VAL A 127 -25.57 4.28 20.82
N PHE A 128 -25.24 3.19 21.52
CA PHE A 128 -26.25 2.27 22.01
C PHE A 128 -27.22 2.94 22.99
N ASP A 129 -26.72 3.79 23.89
CA ASP A 129 -27.54 4.54 24.83
C ASP A 129 -28.51 5.48 24.10
N TYR A 130 -28.05 6.13 23.03
CA TYR A 130 -28.91 6.94 22.18
C TYR A 130 -29.98 6.10 21.44
N LEU A 131 -29.59 4.94 20.90
CA LEU A 131 -30.50 4.01 20.22
C LEU A 131 -31.55 3.41 21.17
N HIS A 132 -31.21 3.19 22.44
CA HIS A 132 -32.15 2.74 23.47
C HIS A 132 -33.20 3.81 23.79
N ARG A 133 -32.81 5.10 23.82
CA ARG A 133 -33.74 6.23 24.04
C ARG A 133 -34.75 6.42 22.90
N LEU A 134 -34.43 5.94 21.70
CA LEU A 134 -35.32 5.92 20.54
C LEU A 134 -36.35 4.77 20.65
N SER A 135 -37.17 4.78 21.69
CA SER A 135 -38.23 3.79 21.94
C SER A 135 -39.43 4.48 22.59
N PRO A 136 -40.69 4.13 22.25
CA PRO A 136 -41.15 3.08 21.32
C PRO A 136 -40.98 3.44 19.84
N ALA A 137 -40.76 2.44 18.98
CA ALA A 137 -40.56 2.68 17.54
C ALA A 137 -41.78 3.33 16.84
N GLY A 138 -42.99 3.08 17.35
CA GLY A 138 -44.24 3.63 16.79
C GLY A 138 -44.43 5.13 17.02
N THR A 139 -43.64 5.76 17.88
CA THR A 139 -43.72 7.20 18.17
C THR A 139 -42.60 8.00 17.52
N LEU A 140 -41.69 7.33 16.80
CA LEU A 140 -40.55 7.96 16.16
C LEU A 140 -40.90 8.51 14.78
N SER A 141 -40.18 9.55 14.37
CA SER A 141 -40.24 10.00 12.99
C SER A 141 -39.64 8.95 12.05
N LEU A 142 -40.07 8.94 10.78
CA LEU A 142 -39.48 8.07 9.76
C LEU A 142 -37.97 8.26 9.63
N LYS A 143 -37.48 9.49 9.84
CA LYS A 143 -36.06 9.82 9.85
C LYS A 143 -35.32 9.10 10.98
N ASP A 144 -35.84 9.17 12.20
CA ASP A 144 -35.20 8.56 13.37
C ASP A 144 -35.23 7.03 13.31
N LEU A 145 -36.32 6.47 12.77
CA LEU A 145 -36.43 5.04 12.51
C LEU A 145 -35.41 4.57 11.46
N THR A 146 -35.24 5.35 10.38
CA THR A 146 -34.26 5.06 9.32
C THR A 146 -32.83 5.13 9.85
N LEU A 147 -32.50 6.15 10.65
CA LEU A 147 -31.17 6.29 11.27
C LEU A 147 -30.89 5.16 12.27
N LYS A 148 -31.87 4.81 13.11
CA LYS A 148 -31.77 3.69 14.05
C LYS A 148 -31.53 2.36 13.31
N LEU A 149 -32.29 2.10 12.25
CA LEU A 149 -32.11 0.90 11.43
C LEU A 149 -30.74 0.89 10.73
N ALA A 150 -30.34 2.00 10.10
CA ALA A 150 -29.05 2.11 9.42
C ALA A 150 -27.86 1.89 10.36
N MET A 151 -27.91 2.43 11.59
CA MET A 151 -26.87 2.20 12.60
C MET A 151 -26.81 0.74 13.07
N LEU A 152 -27.97 0.11 13.29
CA LEU A 152 -28.03 -1.31 13.68
C LEU A 152 -27.58 -2.25 12.55
N ILE A 153 -27.91 -1.93 11.29
CA ILE A 153 -27.41 -2.65 10.11
C ILE A 153 -25.90 -2.45 10.00
N GLY A 154 -25.41 -1.21 10.07
CA GLY A 154 -23.97 -0.90 10.02
C GLY A 154 -23.19 -1.72 11.04
N TYR A 155 -23.64 -1.70 12.30
CA TYR A 155 -23.02 -2.48 13.39
C TYR A 155 -23.10 -4.00 13.19
N SER A 156 -24.24 -4.53 12.74
CA SER A 156 -24.39 -5.98 12.49
C SER A 156 -23.64 -6.48 11.26
N THR A 157 -23.40 -5.61 10.28
CA THR A 157 -22.59 -5.90 9.09
C THR A 157 -21.09 -5.80 9.32
N GLU A 158 -20.65 -5.22 10.45
CA GLU A 158 -19.25 -5.17 10.86
C GLU A 158 -18.77 -6.56 11.34
N LYS A 159 -18.73 -7.51 10.41
CA LYS A 159 -18.15 -8.84 10.62
C LYS A 159 -16.61 -8.74 10.63
N LYS A 160 -16.03 -8.93 11.81
CA LYS A 160 -14.69 -9.47 12.11
C LYS A 160 -13.57 -9.22 11.07
N ASP A 161 -12.88 -8.09 11.18
CA ASP A 161 -11.42 -8.02 10.95
C ASP A 161 -10.62 -8.35 12.23
N SER A 162 -11.29 -8.65 13.34
CA SER A 162 -10.69 -9.01 14.63
C SER A 162 -10.56 -10.54 14.82
N ALA A 163 -9.86 -11.19 13.89
CA ALA A 163 -9.37 -12.56 14.06
C ALA A 163 -7.89 -12.67 13.68
N GLN A 164 -7.05 -11.73 14.14
CA GLN A 164 -5.58 -11.88 14.07
C GLN A 164 -4.83 -10.87 14.96
N THR A 165 -5.09 -10.84 16.27
CA THR A 165 -4.09 -10.28 17.23
C THR A 165 -4.30 -10.76 18.67
N THR A 166 -4.34 -12.06 18.91
CA THR A 166 -4.07 -12.64 20.24
C THR A 166 -3.37 -13.99 20.12
N SER A 167 -2.08 -13.96 19.77
CA SER A 167 -1.13 -15.02 20.18
C SER A 167 0.27 -14.42 20.16
N GLY A 168 0.89 -14.28 21.34
CA GLY A 168 2.22 -13.68 21.46
C GLY A 168 2.48 -12.95 22.78
N HIS A 169 1.99 -13.49 23.90
CA HIS A 169 2.55 -13.19 25.22
C HIS A 169 2.64 -14.49 26.02
N GLY A 170 3.87 -14.84 26.39
CA GLY A 170 4.18 -15.81 27.44
C GLY A 170 4.66 -17.18 26.99
N ALA A 171 5.98 -17.36 26.90
CA ALA A 171 6.70 -18.47 27.54
C ALA A 171 8.22 -18.26 27.38
N ALA A 172 8.89 -18.17 28.54
CA ALA A 172 10.30 -18.48 28.86
C ALA A 172 11.40 -18.16 27.84
#